data_AF-A0A8T7FL39-F1
#
_entry.id   AF-A0A8T7FL39-F1
#
_cell.length_a   1.000
_cell.length_b   1.000
_cell.length_c   1.000
_cell.angle_alpha   90.00
_cell.angle_beta   90.00
_cell.angle_gamma   90.00
#
_symmetry.space_group_name_H-M   'P 1'
#
loop_
_entity.id
_entity.type
_entity.pdbx_description
1 polymer ?
#
loop_
_entity_poly.entity_id
_entity_poly.type
_entity_poly.pdbx_seq_one_letter_code
_entity_poly.pdbx_strand_id
1 'polypeptide(L)' 'MGDNIAAANPDKEMLRLCMVRCPHMNTITMEDTLEALKFNRYEIDVPEDIRVRAARSVQRMIEIG' A
#
# COMPACT_ATOMS: atom_id res chain seq x y z
N MET A 1 5.41 7.64 4.87
CA MET A 1 5.83 8.16 3.56
C MET A 1 7.18 8.87 3.55
N GLY A 2 7.56 9.63 4.59
CA GLY A 2 8.85 10.34 4.58
C GLY A 2 10.07 9.45 4.31
N ASP A 3 10.06 8.19 4.75
CA ASP A 3 11.16 7.23 4.50
C ASP A 3 11.37 6.99 3.00
N ASN A 4 10.29 6.89 2.21
CA ASN A 4 10.37 6.72 0.75
C ASN A 4 10.96 7.96 0.06
N ILE A 5 10.61 9.16 0.53
CA ILE A 5 11.12 10.42 -0.03
C ILE A 5 12.63 10.56 0.25
N ALA A 6 13.07 10.14 1.45
CA ALA A 6 14.48 10.11 1.83
C ALA A 6 15.27 9.20 0.90
N ALA A 7 14.78 7.97 0.72
CA ALA A 7 15.43 6.97 -0.11
C ALA A 7 15.52 7.41 -1.58
N ALA A 8 14.52 8.13 -2.09
CA ALA A 8 14.51 8.65 -3.45
C ALA A 8 15.39 9.89 -3.66
N ASN A 9 15.83 10.58 -2.60
CA ASN A 9 16.63 11.82 -2.68
C ASN A 9 17.81 11.77 -1.68
N PRO A 10 18.76 10.84 -1.84
CA PRO A 10 19.82 10.60 -0.85
C PRO A 10 20.80 11.76 -0.68
N ASP A 11 20.86 12.66 -1.67
CA ASP A 11 21.71 13.85 -1.71
C ASP A 11 21.11 15.05 -0.94
N LYS A 12 19.84 14.97 -0.55
CA LYS A 12 19.12 16.09 0.09
C LYS A 12 19.00 15.90 1.60
N GLU A 13 19.27 16.96 2.34
CA GLU A 13 19.01 17.00 3.77
C GLU A 13 17.52 17.26 4.02
N MET A 14 16.86 16.38 4.76
CA MET A 14 15.42 16.46 5.00
C MET A 14 15.08 16.86 6.43
N LEU A 15 14.30 17.93 6.57
CA LEU A 15 13.67 18.32 7.83
C LEU A 15 12.43 17.45 8.09
N ARG A 16 12.45 16.70 9.20
CA ARG A 16 11.38 15.76 9.57
C ARG A 16 10.43 16.43 10.55
N LEU A 17 9.26 16.85 10.06
CA LEU A 17 8.30 17.66 10.82
C LEU A 17 7.32 16.84 11.70
N CYS A 18 7.08 15.57 11.38
CA CYS A 18 6.05 14.78 12.08
C CYS A 18 6.35 13.27 12.03
N MET A 19 6.07 12.55 13.13
CA MET A 19 6.22 11.08 13.24
C MET A 19 4.88 10.34 13.19
N VAL A 20 3.87 10.92 12.54
CA VAL A 20 2.55 10.27 12.43
C VAL A 20 2.65 9.13 11.42
N ARG A 21 2.51 7.91 11.92
CA ARG A 21 2.33 6.70 11.11
C ARG A 21 0.91 6.19 11.33
N CYS A 22 0.26 5.76 10.26
CA CYS A 22 -1.06 5.12 10.36
C CYS A 22 -0.91 3.82 11.17
N PRO A 23 -1.72 3.62 12.23
CA PRO A 23 -1.61 2.43 13.07
C PRO A 23 -1.86 1.13 12.28
N HIS A 24 -2.72 1.17 11.27
CA HIS A 24 -3.02 0.01 10.41
C HIS A 24 -1.90 -0.31 9.43
N MET A 25 -1.12 0.68 8.97
CA MET A 25 0.01 0.41 8.07
C MET A 25 1.13 -0.38 8.77
N ASN A 26 1.27 -0.19 10.08
CA ASN A 26 2.30 -0.86 10.88
C ASN A 26 1.92 -2.28 11.30
N THR A 27 0.74 -2.79 10.92
CA THR A 27 0.36 -4.19 11.21
C THR A 27 1.00 -5.17 10.24
N ILE A 28 1.65 -4.71 9.17
CA ILE A 28 2.35 -5.55 8.21
C ILE A 28 3.82 -5.63 8.64
N THR A 29 4.26 -6.82 9.07
CA THR A 29 5.66 -7.08 9.47
C THR A 29 6.43 -7.89 8.40
N MET A 30 7.75 -7.98 8.57
CA MET A 30 8.58 -8.81 7.68
C MET A 30 8.30 -10.30 7.87
N GLU A 31 8.02 -10.70 9.11
CA GLU A 31 7.62 -12.04 9.50
C GLU A 31 6.28 -12.41 8.85
N ASP A 32 5.27 -11.52 8.96
CA ASP A 32 3.97 -11.72 8.31
C ASP A 32 4.12 -11.85 6.79
N THR A 33 4.96 -11.01 6.18
CA THR A 33 5.21 -11.02 4.73
C THR A 33 5.87 -12.32 4.28
N LEU A 34 6.85 -12.82 5.05
CA LEU A 34 7.50 -14.11 4.79
C LEU A 34 6.49 -15.26 4.86
N GLU A 35 5.64 -15.28 5.90
CA GLU A 35 4.61 -16.30 6.04
C GLU A 35 3.56 -16.23 4.93
N ALA A 36 3.13 -15.02 4.58
CA ALA A 36 2.18 -14.77 3.51
C ALA A 36 2.65 -15.38 2.19
N LEU A 37 3.92 -15.13 1.82
CA LEU A 37 4.54 -15.70 0.62
C LEU A 37 4.72 -17.22 0.73
N LYS A 38 5.20 -17.72 1.88
CA LYS A 38 5.46 -19.15 2.09
C LYS A 38 4.20 -20.01 1.98
N PHE A 39 3.07 -19.50 2.46
CA PHE A 39 1.80 -20.22 2.49
C PHE A 39 0.79 -19.73 1.45
N ASN A 40 1.19 -18.80 0.58
CA ASN A 40 0.33 -18.14 -0.40
C ASN A 40 -1.00 -17.64 0.20
N ARG A 41 -0.89 -16.94 1.33
CA ARG A 41 -2.03 -16.42 2.11
C ARG A 41 -1.80 -14.93 2.42
N TYR A 42 -2.83 -14.13 2.63
CA TYR A 42 -4.25 -14.45 2.63
C TYR A 42 -4.86 -14.20 1.25
N GLU A 43 -5.68 -15.13 0.77
CA GLU A 43 -6.46 -14.91 -0.44
C GLU A 43 -7.53 -13.85 -0.18
N ILE A 44 -7.59 -12.86 -1.07
CA ILE A 44 -8.56 -11.76 -1.00
C ILE A 44 -9.59 -11.99 -2.10
N ASP A 45 -10.80 -12.38 -1.70
CA ASP A 45 -11.95 -12.52 -2.59
C ASP A 45 -12.87 -11.29 -2.49
N VAL A 46 -13.49 -10.93 -3.62
CA VAL A 46 -14.48 -9.86 -3.70
C VAL A 46 -15.67 -10.38 -4.49
N PRO A 47 -16.91 -10.31 -3.95
CA PRO A 47 -18.11 -10.73 -4.67
C PRO A 47 -18.21 -10.07 -6.05
N GLU A 48 -18.57 -10.85 -7.06
CA GLU A 48 -18.50 -10.44 -8.47
C GLU A 48 -19.32 -9.17 -8.76
N ASP A 49 -20.50 -9.04 -8.16
CA ASP A 49 -21.37 -7.88 -8.31
C ASP A 49 -20.73 -6.59 -7.75
N ILE A 50 -19.97 -6.70 -6.66
CA ILE A 50 -19.18 -5.61 -6.08
C ILE A 50 -17.96 -5.32 -6.96
N ARG A 51 -17.20 -6.36 -7.34
CA ARG A 51 -15.97 -6.27 -8.13
C ARG A 51 -16.19 -5.53 -9.44
N VAL A 52 -17.23 -5.91 -10.22
CA VAL A 52 -17.53 -5.30 -11.53
C VAL A 52 -17.82 -3.79 -11.40
N ARG A 53 -18.60 -3.41 -10.39
CA ARG A 53 -18.97 -2.01 -10.17
C ARG A 53 -17.78 -1.17 -9.71
N ALA A 54 -16.97 -1.69 -8.78
CA ALA A 54 -15.76 -1.02 -8.30
C ALA A 54 -14.73 -0.88 -9.41
N ALA A 55 -14.48 -1.95 -10.18
CA ALA A 55 -13.52 -1.95 -11.29
C ALA A 55 -13.86 -0.90 -12.34
N ARG A 56 -15.14 -0.75 -12.72
CA ARG A 56 -15.56 0.30 -13.67
C ARG A 56 -15.21 1.71 -13.19
N SER A 57 -15.41 2.01 -11.90
CA SER A 57 -15.09 3.32 -11.33
C SER A 57 -13.58 3.58 -11.31
N VAL A 58 -12.78 2.59 -10.90
CA VAL A 58 -11.32 2.70 -10.87
C VAL A 58 -10.75 2.80 -12.29
N GLN A 59 -11.29 2.03 -13.23
CA GLN A 59 -10.87 2.07 -14.63
C GLN A 59 -11.06 3.46 -15.25
N ARG A 60 -12.21 4.10 -15.01
CA ARG A 60 -12.47 5.48 -15.46
C ARG A 60 -11.51 6.51 -14.85
N MET A 61 -11.13 6.33 -13.58
CA MET A 61 -10.13 7.19 -12.93
C MET A 61 -8.78 7.03 -13.62
N ILE A 62 -8.34 5.79 -13.89
CA ILE A 62 -7.07 5.51 -14.56
C ILE A 62 -7.04 6.09 -15.99
N GLU A 63 -8.16 6.04 -16.71
CA GLU A 63 -8.26 6.55 -18.09
C GLU A 63 -8.08 8.07 -18.21
N ILE A 64 -8.29 8.82 -17.13
CA ILE A 64 -8.20 10.29 -17.13
C ILE A 64 -6.98 10.85 -16.38
N GLY A 65 -6.32 10.04 -15.55
CA GLY A 65 -5.13 10.43 -14.77
C GLY A 65 -5.45 11.20 -13.49
#